data_AF-A0A9P5VGN2-F1
#
_entry.id   AF-A0A9P5VGN2-F1
#
_cell.length_a   1.000
_cell.length_b   1.000
_cell.length_c   1.000
_cell.angle_alpha   90.00
_cell.angle_beta   90.00
_cell.angle_gamma   90.00
#
_symmetry.space_group_name_H-M   'P 1'
#
loop_
_entity.id
_entity.type
_entity.pdbx_description
1 polymer ?
#
loop_
_entity_poly.entity_id
_entity_poly.type
_entity_poly.pdbx_seq_one_letter_code
_entity_poly.pdbx_strand_id
1 'polypeptide(L)'
;MATPAYPLFCMGNPLLDIQVKANEELLAKYNLKSNDAILADASHMSLYEEIIQHKEVVYVAGGASQNTARGAQRCLPAKSVVYVGATADDYFRSQLISAATADGLTTEYVDIPGDLPTGTCAALISGHDRSLVTKLSAAEKLTVEHIKAEKTWNL
;
A
#
# COMPACT_ATOMS: atom_id res chain seq x y z
N MET A 1 -14.50 30.06 0.11
CA MET A 1 -13.08 29.68 -0.09
C MET A 1 -13.05 28.76 -1.30
N ALA A 2 -12.13 28.96 -2.25
CA ALA A 2 -12.03 28.07 -3.40
C ALA A 2 -11.69 26.66 -2.91
N THR A 3 -12.39 25.64 -3.44
CA THR A 3 -12.02 24.24 -3.23
C THR A 3 -10.55 24.07 -3.62
N PRO A 4 -9.69 23.46 -2.78
CA PRO A 4 -8.33 23.16 -3.19
C PRO A 4 -8.42 22.26 -4.42
N ALA A 5 -8.11 22.78 -5.61
CA ALA A 5 -8.09 21.95 -6.81
C ALA A 5 -6.72 21.28 -6.87
N TYR A 6 -6.66 19.97 -6.59
CA TYR A 6 -5.43 19.19 -6.83
C TYR A 6 -5.29 18.94 -8.34
N PRO A 7 -4.26 19.46 -9.02
CA PRO A 7 -4.11 19.24 -10.46
C PRO A 7 -3.85 17.78 -10.84
N LEU A 8 -3.37 16.95 -9.90
CA LEU A 8 -3.15 15.53 -10.09
C LEU A 8 -3.95 14.71 -9.08
N PHE A 9 -4.89 13.92 -9.60
CA PHE A 9 -5.59 12.88 -8.85
C PHE A 9 -4.94 11.52 -9.10
N CYS A 10 -4.61 10.80 -8.03
CA CYS A 10 -4.12 9.43 -8.09
C CYS A 10 -5.06 8.51 -7.30
N MET A 11 -5.22 7.29 -7.78
CA MET A 11 -5.99 6.25 -7.08
C MET A 11 -5.27 4.91 -7.18
N GLY A 12 -5.41 4.08 -6.16
CA GLY A 12 -4.95 2.69 -6.22
C GLY A 12 -5.08 1.97 -4.90
N ASN A 13 -4.20 0.98 -4.71
CA ASN A 13 -4.18 0.14 -3.52
C ASN A 13 -3.12 0.68 -2.54
N PRO A 14 -3.52 1.30 -1.42
CA PRO A 14 -2.58 1.68 -0.37
C PRO A 14 -2.21 0.42 0.41
N LEU A 15 -0.92 0.08 0.41
CA LEU A 15 -0.42 -1.17 0.98
C LEU A 15 0.72 -0.87 1.95
N LEU A 16 0.83 -1.65 3.02
CA LEU A 16 2.04 -1.68 3.84
C LEU A 16 2.98 -2.78 3.34
N ASP A 17 4.18 -2.39 2.93
CA ASP A 17 5.22 -3.33 2.51
C ASP A 17 5.90 -3.91 3.76
N ILE A 18 5.91 -5.22 3.87
CA ILE A 18 6.64 -6.00 4.89
C ILE A 18 7.88 -6.55 4.23
N GLN A 19 9.03 -5.91 4.47
CA GLN A 19 10.28 -6.21 3.81
C GLN A 19 11.15 -7.10 4.68
N VAL A 20 11.67 -8.19 4.09
CA VAL A 20 12.67 -9.06 4.72
C VAL A 20 13.74 -9.44 3.71
N LYS A 21 14.96 -9.68 4.19
CA LYS A 21 15.95 -10.40 3.40
C LYS A 21 15.51 -11.85 3.26
N ALA A 22 15.45 -12.33 2.03
CA ALA A 22 15.04 -13.70 1.70
C ALA A 22 16.22 -14.47 1.08
N ASN A 23 16.21 -15.78 1.27
CA ASN A 23 17.07 -16.73 0.58
C ASN A 23 16.26 -17.52 -0.47
N GLU A 24 16.95 -18.29 -1.31
CA GLU A 24 16.32 -19.12 -2.34
C GLU A 24 15.37 -20.17 -1.73
N GLU A 25 15.66 -20.67 -0.52
CA GLU A 25 14.82 -21.63 0.19
C GLU A 25 13.44 -21.05 0.54
N LEU A 26 13.38 -19.80 1.04
CA LEU A 26 12.12 -19.13 1.35
C LEU A 26 11.30 -18.88 0.08
N LEU A 27 11.94 -18.46 -1.01
CA LEU A 27 11.26 -18.29 -2.30
C LEU A 27 10.71 -19.63 -2.81
N ALA A 28 11.52 -20.68 -2.79
CA ALA A 28 11.12 -22.02 -3.23
C ALA A 28 9.96 -22.59 -2.39
N LYS A 29 9.99 -22.39 -1.06
CA LYS A 29 8.93 -22.83 -0.14
C LYS A 29 7.54 -22.32 -0.53
N TYR A 30 7.46 -21.10 -1.06
CA TYR A 30 6.23 -20.45 -1.48
C TYR A 30 6.06 -20.40 -3.00
N ASN A 31 6.86 -21.17 -3.77
CA ASN A 31 6.83 -21.21 -5.23
C ASN A 31 6.95 -19.82 -5.89
N LEU A 32 7.81 -18.97 -5.33
CA LEU A 32 8.02 -17.60 -5.77
C LEU A 32 9.19 -17.50 -6.74
N LYS A 33 9.04 -16.67 -7.76
CA LYS A 33 10.11 -16.35 -8.70
C LYS A 33 10.88 -15.12 -8.23
N SER A 34 12.18 -15.10 -8.47
CA SER A 34 12.97 -13.90 -8.27
C SER A 34 12.47 -12.77 -9.17
N ASN A 35 12.42 -11.55 -8.64
CA ASN A 35 12.03 -10.33 -9.36
C ASN A 35 10.63 -10.35 -10.00
N ASP A 36 9.67 -11.02 -9.34
CA ASP A 36 8.28 -11.14 -9.82
C ASP A 36 7.29 -10.49 -8.84
N ALA A 37 6.06 -10.26 -9.29
CA ALA A 37 4.99 -9.69 -8.48
C ALA A 37 3.66 -10.43 -8.70
N ILE A 38 3.12 -10.99 -7.63
CA ILE A 38 1.89 -11.79 -7.66
C ILE A 38 0.87 -11.34 -6.60
N LEU A 39 -0.39 -11.73 -6.79
CA LEU A 39 -1.40 -11.67 -5.74
C LEU A 39 -1.32 -12.92 -4.87
N ALA A 40 -1.48 -12.73 -3.56
CA ALA A 40 -1.48 -13.82 -2.60
C ALA A 40 -2.75 -14.67 -2.73
N ASP A 41 -2.58 -15.98 -2.88
CA ASP A 41 -3.62 -16.97 -2.69
C ASP A 41 -3.50 -17.67 -1.32
N ALA A 42 -4.35 -18.66 -1.05
CA ALA A 42 -4.36 -19.40 0.22
C ALA A 42 -3.01 -20.02 0.59
N SER A 43 -2.20 -20.45 -0.38
CA SER A 43 -0.88 -21.06 -0.14
C SER A 43 0.15 -20.06 0.39
N HIS A 44 -0.08 -18.75 0.19
CA HIS A 44 0.82 -17.69 0.60
C HIS A 44 0.49 -17.10 1.98
N MET A 45 -0.61 -17.50 2.63
CA MET A 45 -1.06 -16.83 3.85
C MET A 45 -0.08 -17.00 5.02
N SER A 46 0.53 -18.18 5.16
CA SER A 46 1.53 -18.44 6.21
C SER A 46 2.85 -17.69 6.00
N LEU A 47 3.13 -17.19 4.77
CA LEU A 47 4.30 -16.37 4.50
C LEU A 47 4.31 -15.13 5.39
N TYR A 48 3.17 -14.48 5.55
CA TYR A 48 3.04 -13.25 6.33
C TYR A 48 3.33 -13.50 7.80
N GLU A 49 2.92 -14.65 8.35
CA GLU A 49 3.22 -15.03 9.73
C GLU A 49 4.70 -15.35 9.94
N GLU A 50 5.37 -15.93 8.94
CA GLU A 50 6.79 -16.25 8.99
C GLU A 50 7.68 -15.01 8.90
N ILE A 51 7.41 -14.11 7.95
CA ILE A 51 8.27 -12.94 7.69
C ILE A 51 8.19 -11.88 8.80
N ILE A 52 7.10 -11.78 9.55
CA ILE A 52 7.01 -10.85 10.68
C ILE A 52 7.86 -11.29 11.87
N GLN A 53 8.24 -12.56 11.95
CA GLN A 53 9.14 -13.09 12.99
C GLN A 53 10.61 -12.86 12.66
N HIS A 54 10.92 -12.35 11.47
CA HIS A 54 12.29 -12.08 11.06
C HIS A 54 12.88 -10.91 11.85
N LYS A 55 14.10 -11.07 12.38
CA LYS A 55 14.76 -10.05 13.23
C LYS A 55 14.98 -8.71 12.55
N GLU A 56 15.10 -8.70 11.22
CA GLU A 56 15.36 -7.51 10.39
C GLU A 56 14.13 -7.09 9.58
N VAL A 57 12.91 -7.45 10.00
CA VAL A 57 11.69 -7.05 9.30
C VAL A 57 11.54 -5.52 9.31
N VAL A 58 11.19 -4.95 8.16
CA VAL A 58 10.96 -3.52 7.99
C VAL A 58 9.57 -3.28 7.41
N TYR A 59 8.84 -2.34 8.00
CA TYR A 59 7.53 -1.91 7.51
C TYR A 59 7.67 -0.57 6.79
N VAL A 60 7.18 -0.49 5.56
CA VAL A 60 7.27 0.72 4.73
C VAL A 60 5.92 0.99 4.08
N ALA A 61 5.48 2.25 4.06
CA ALA A 61 4.32 2.62 3.28
C ALA A 61 4.60 2.41 1.77
N GLY A 62 3.78 1.57 1.14
CA GLY A 62 3.94 1.13 -0.24
C GLY A 62 2.69 1.35 -1.08
N GLY A 63 2.49 0.49 -2.07
CA GLY A 63 1.45 0.64 -3.10
C GLY A 63 1.92 1.47 -4.29
N ALA A 64 1.85 0.91 -5.50
CA ALA A 64 2.48 1.51 -6.70
C ALA A 64 2.00 2.94 -6.99
N SER A 65 0.67 3.14 -7.06
CA SER A 65 0.08 4.47 -7.31
C SER A 65 0.37 5.45 -6.17
N GLN A 66 0.37 4.99 -4.92
CA GLN A 66 0.69 5.81 -3.75
C GLN A 66 2.16 6.25 -3.76
N ASN A 67 3.09 5.35 -4.08
CA ASN A 67 4.51 5.66 -4.20
C ASN A 67 4.74 6.73 -5.29
N THR A 68 4.07 6.60 -6.44
CA THR A 68 4.11 7.61 -7.50
C THR A 68 3.53 8.94 -7.03
N ALA A 69 2.37 8.94 -6.35
CA ALA A 69 1.74 10.16 -5.85
C ALA A 69 2.63 10.90 -4.83
N ARG A 70 3.25 10.15 -3.90
CA ARG A 70 4.21 10.69 -2.92
C ARG A 70 5.44 11.28 -3.61
N GLY A 71 6.01 10.57 -4.58
CA GLY A 71 7.14 11.06 -5.38
C GLY A 71 6.77 12.32 -6.18
N ALA A 72 5.62 12.34 -6.83
CA ALA A 72 5.12 13.50 -7.58
C ALA A 72 4.93 14.71 -6.66
N GLN A 73 4.32 14.53 -5.48
CA GLN A 73 4.12 15.63 -4.55
C GLN A 73 5.43 16.20 -4.01
N ARG A 74 6.48 15.39 -3.80
CA ARG A 74 7.81 15.90 -3.45
C ARG A 74 8.42 16.80 -4.54
N CYS A 75 8.06 16.58 -5.80
CA CYS A 75 8.57 17.33 -6.94
C CYS A 75 7.70 18.55 -7.30
N LEU A 76 6.43 18.56 -6.90
CA LEU A 76 5.44 19.58 -7.26
C LEU A 76 5.18 20.55 -6.09
N PRO A 77 4.60 21.74 -6.33
CA PRO A 77 4.17 22.64 -5.27
C PRO A 77 3.26 21.94 -4.25
N ALA A 78 3.25 22.41 -3.01
CA ALA A 78 2.38 21.88 -1.95
C ALA A 78 0.91 21.82 -2.40
N LYS A 79 0.21 20.73 -2.04
CA LYS A 79 -1.19 20.47 -2.42
C LYS A 79 -1.42 20.37 -3.94
N SER A 80 -0.47 19.80 -4.67
CA SER A 80 -0.65 19.52 -6.10
C SER A 80 -1.23 18.12 -6.36
N VAL A 81 -1.08 17.20 -5.42
CA VAL A 81 -1.46 15.80 -5.60
C VAL A 81 -2.41 15.37 -4.49
N VAL A 82 -3.47 14.67 -4.87
CA VAL A 82 -4.34 13.93 -3.97
C VAL A 82 -4.33 12.45 -4.33
N TYR A 83 -4.29 11.59 -3.32
CA TYR A 83 -4.36 10.14 -3.48
C TYR A 83 -5.60 9.57 -2.80
N VAL A 84 -6.33 8.72 -3.52
CA VAL A 84 -7.48 7.98 -2.98
C VAL A 84 -7.21 6.49 -2.98
N GLY A 85 -7.56 5.83 -1.88
CA GLY A 85 -7.45 4.38 -1.72
C GLY A 85 -8.37 3.87 -0.62
N ALA A 86 -8.41 2.57 -0.42
CA ALA A 86 -9.19 1.94 0.64
C ALA A 86 -8.30 1.24 1.67
N THR A 87 -8.57 1.44 2.95
CA THR A 87 -7.86 0.83 4.09
C THR A 87 -8.87 0.36 5.14
N ALA A 88 -8.43 -0.42 6.12
CA ALA A 88 -9.17 -0.59 7.36
C ALA A 88 -8.79 0.52 8.34
N ASP A 89 -9.60 0.76 9.37
CA ASP A 89 -9.22 1.65 10.47
C ASP A 89 -8.27 0.94 11.47
N ASP A 90 -7.02 0.75 11.04
CA ASP A 90 -6.00 0.03 11.81
C ASP A 90 -4.66 0.77 11.94
N TYR A 91 -3.72 0.14 12.65
CA TYR A 91 -2.37 0.68 12.84
C TYR A 91 -1.63 0.87 11.49
N PHE A 92 -1.88 0.01 10.50
CA PHE A 92 -1.23 0.12 9.19
C PHE A 92 -1.74 1.34 8.43
N ARG A 93 -3.03 1.66 8.50
CA ARG A 93 -3.56 2.93 7.99
C ARG A 93 -2.83 4.12 8.60
N SER A 94 -2.59 4.11 9.90
CA SER A 94 -1.87 5.19 10.59
C SER A 94 -0.45 5.37 10.04
N GLN A 95 0.26 4.27 9.74
CA GLN A 95 1.59 4.30 9.11
C GLN A 95 1.54 4.86 7.68
N LEU A 96 0.53 4.49 6.90
CA LEU A 96 0.33 5.00 5.54
C LEU A 96 0.01 6.51 5.53
N ILE A 97 -0.81 6.99 6.48
CA ILE A 97 -1.12 8.42 6.66
C ILE A 97 0.15 9.17 7.06
N SER A 98 0.91 8.66 8.03
CA SER A 98 2.14 9.29 8.51
C SER A 98 3.16 9.48 7.39
N ALA A 99 3.39 8.44 6.59
CA ALA A 99 4.32 8.49 5.46
C ALA A 99 3.87 9.43 4.35
N ALA A 100 2.58 9.43 3.99
CA ALA A 100 2.03 10.33 2.99
C ALA A 100 2.10 11.81 3.46
N THR A 101 1.77 12.06 4.73
CA THR A 101 1.82 13.39 5.34
C THR A 101 3.25 13.93 5.39
N ALA A 102 4.23 13.08 5.73
CA ALA A 102 5.64 13.45 5.72
C ALA A 102 6.13 13.88 4.32
N ASP A 103 5.48 13.39 3.27
CA ASP A 103 5.76 13.74 1.87
C ASP A 103 4.89 14.88 1.34
N GLY A 104 4.05 15.47 2.20
CA GLY A 104 3.12 16.55 1.84
C GLY A 104 1.93 16.10 0.97
N LEU A 105 1.73 14.79 0.79
CA LEU A 105 0.66 14.23 -0.03
C LEU A 105 -0.66 14.31 0.73
N THR A 106 -1.70 14.84 0.09
CA THR A 106 -3.07 14.74 0.61
C THR A 106 -3.64 13.37 0.26
N THR A 107 -4.25 12.71 1.24
CA THR A 107 -4.82 11.37 1.06
C THR A 107 -6.26 11.32 1.54
N GLU A 108 -7.11 10.64 0.78
CA GLU A 108 -8.41 10.17 1.25
C GLU A 108 -8.39 8.64 1.24
N TYR A 109 -8.11 8.06 2.41
CA TYR A 109 -8.24 6.62 2.61
C TYR A 109 -9.65 6.31 3.08
N VAL A 110 -10.46 5.77 2.17
CA VAL A 110 -11.80 5.27 2.45
C VAL A 110 -11.68 4.13 3.46
N ASP A 111 -12.41 4.26 4.56
CA ASP A 111 -12.49 3.22 5.58
C ASP A 111 -13.44 2.11 5.11
N ILE A 112 -12.94 0.88 5.08
CA ILE A 112 -13.70 -0.31 4.74
C ILE A 112 -14.09 -1.01 6.05
N PRO A 113 -15.36 -0.92 6.49
CA PRO A 113 -15.79 -1.53 7.74
C PRO A 113 -15.81 -3.06 7.64
N GLY A 114 -15.53 -3.72 8.77
CA GLY A 114 -15.56 -5.18 8.91
C GLY A 114 -14.22 -5.75 9.36
N ASP A 115 -14.00 -7.04 9.09
CA ASP A 115 -12.85 -7.79 9.61
C ASP A 115 -11.63 -7.82 8.66
N LEU A 116 -11.71 -7.13 7.51
CA LEU A 116 -10.59 -7.07 6.57
C LEU A 116 -9.56 -6.05 7.05
N PRO A 117 -8.28 -6.41 7.21
CA PRO A 117 -7.23 -5.45 7.57
C PRO A 117 -6.82 -4.59 6.36
N THR A 118 -6.04 -3.54 6.62
CA THR A 118 -5.32 -2.82 5.57
C THR A 118 -4.43 -3.78 4.77
N GLY A 119 -4.38 -3.59 3.45
CA GLY A 119 -3.62 -4.44 2.55
C GLY A 119 -2.11 -4.38 2.81
N THR A 120 -1.44 -5.49 2.51
CA THR A 120 0.01 -5.65 2.73
C THR A 120 0.70 -6.28 1.54
N CYS A 121 1.96 -5.95 1.31
CA CYS A 121 2.81 -6.62 0.33
C CYS A 121 4.02 -7.24 1.04
N ALA A 122 4.19 -8.55 0.95
CA ALA A 122 5.45 -9.18 1.35
C ALA A 122 6.50 -8.88 0.28
N ALA A 123 7.55 -8.15 0.65
CA ALA A 123 8.65 -7.81 -0.23
C ALA A 123 9.90 -8.61 0.18
N LEU A 124 10.12 -9.72 -0.51
CA LEU A 124 11.21 -10.65 -0.26
C LEU A 124 12.44 -10.23 -1.07
N ILE A 125 13.47 -9.74 -0.38
CA ILE A 125 14.67 -9.16 -0.99
C ILE A 125 15.77 -10.21 -1.06
N SER A 126 16.14 -10.65 -2.27
CA SER A 126 17.20 -11.62 -2.53
C SER A 126 18.28 -11.00 -3.42
N GLY A 127 19.38 -10.55 -2.80
CA GLY A 127 20.42 -9.80 -3.51
C GLY A 127 19.90 -8.44 -4.00
N HIS A 128 19.81 -8.28 -5.32
CA HIS A 128 19.27 -7.08 -5.98
C HIS A 128 17.79 -7.19 -6.35
N ASP A 129 17.23 -8.40 -6.31
CA ASP A 129 15.87 -8.69 -6.76
C ASP A 129 14.87 -8.58 -5.61
N ARG A 130 13.61 -8.35 -5.98
CA ARG A 130 12.47 -8.35 -5.06
C ARG A 130 11.36 -9.23 -5.59
N SER A 131 10.99 -10.27 -4.85
CA SER A 131 9.75 -11.01 -5.10
C SER A 131 8.63 -10.42 -4.25
N LEU A 132 7.56 -9.96 -4.89
CA LEU A 132 6.44 -9.26 -4.27
C LEU A 132 5.21 -10.16 -4.23
N VAL A 133 4.66 -10.38 -3.03
CA VAL A 133 3.42 -11.13 -2.84
C VAL A 133 2.41 -10.22 -2.17
N THR A 134 1.32 -9.89 -2.86
CA THR A 134 0.39 -8.85 -2.44
C THR A 134 -0.91 -9.42 -1.90
N LYS A 135 -1.26 -9.08 -0.67
CA LYS A 135 -2.56 -9.35 -0.05
C LYS A 135 -3.35 -8.05 0.03
N LEU A 136 -4.31 -7.88 -0.89
CA LEU A 136 -5.04 -6.62 -1.06
C LEU A 136 -5.94 -6.27 0.14
N SER A 137 -6.62 -7.27 0.72
CA SER A 137 -7.55 -7.09 1.85
C SER A 137 -8.50 -5.90 1.66
N ALA A 138 -8.54 -4.91 2.56
CA ALA A 138 -9.42 -3.75 2.45
C ALA A 138 -9.25 -2.97 1.12
N ALA A 139 -8.04 -2.94 0.54
CA ALA A 139 -7.78 -2.19 -0.70
C ALA A 139 -8.59 -2.71 -1.90
N GLU A 140 -8.97 -4.00 -1.90
CA GLU A 140 -9.80 -4.60 -2.94
C GLU A 140 -11.27 -4.12 -2.90
N LYS A 141 -11.69 -3.50 -1.79
CA LYS A 141 -13.09 -3.13 -1.54
C LYS A 141 -13.41 -1.66 -1.86
N LEU A 142 -12.49 -0.93 -2.49
CA LEU A 142 -12.79 0.39 -3.04
C LEU A 142 -13.82 0.25 -4.17
N THR A 143 -14.93 0.99 -4.10
CA THR A 143 -16.01 0.94 -5.09
C THR A 143 -16.25 2.29 -5.72
N VAL A 144 -17.03 2.31 -6.80
CA VAL A 144 -17.42 3.56 -7.47
C VAL A 144 -18.26 4.45 -6.56
N GLU A 145 -19.07 3.88 -5.67
CA GLU A 145 -19.88 4.61 -4.70
C GLU A 145 -19.00 5.36 -3.70
N HIS A 146 -17.89 4.75 -3.25
CA HIS A 146 -16.92 5.42 -2.40
C HIS A 146 -16.25 6.62 -3.11
N ILE A 147 -16.01 6.52 -4.42
CA ILE A 147 -15.46 7.63 -5.22
C ILE A 147 -16.49 8.73 -5.44
N LYS A 148 -17.76 8.37 -5.65
CA LYS A 148 -18.88 9.32 -5.85
C LYS A 148 -19.37 9.96 -4.55
N ALA A 149 -18.94 9.47 -3.39
CA ALA A 149 -19.25 10.07 -2.11
C ALA A 149 -18.77 11.54 -2.10
N GLU A 150 -19.59 12.44 -1.57
CA GLU A 150 -19.35 13.89 -1.60
C GLU A 150 -17.94 14.26 -1.10
N LYS A 151 -17.50 13.60 -0.03
CA LYS A 151 -16.16 13.80 0.57
C LYS A 151 -15.03 13.54 -0.42
N THR A 152 -15.13 12.50 -1.25
CA THR A 152 -14.11 12.09 -2.21
C THR A 152 -14.23 12.85 -3.52
N TRP A 153 -15.46 13.05 -4.01
CA TRP A 153 -15.73 13.66 -5.31
C TRP A 153 -15.41 15.16 -5.35
N ASN A 154 -15.48 15.83 -4.20
CA ASN A 154 -15.18 17.26 -4.06
C ASN A 154 -13.71 17.56 -3.74
N LEU A 155 -12.82 16.55 -3.75
CA LEU A 155 -11.38 16.74 -3.61
C LEU A 155 -10.80 17.50 -4.81
#